data_AF-A0A822G752-F1
#
_entry.id   AF-A0A822G752-F1
#
_cell.length_a   1.000
_cell.length_b   1.000
_cell.length_c   1.000
_cell.angle_alpha   90.00
_cell.angle_beta   90.00
_cell.angle_gamma   90.00
#
_symmetry.space_group_name_H-M   'P 1'
#
loop_
_entity.id
_entity.type
_entity.pdbx_description
1 polymer ?
#
loop_
_entity_poly.entity_id
_entity_poly.type
_entity_poly.pdbx_seq_one_letter_code
_entity_poly.pdbx_strand_id
1 'polypeptide(L)'
;HPLRGSSIDIYPNARWQQNGITVAGGSGRGNGINQLSGAHGLYVDADQTIYVADAWNHRIVEWKRDATSGQMVAGGNGQGSGDHQLSYPRDVIIDKERDSLIICDCLNRRV
;
A
#
# COMPACT_ATOMS: atom_id res chain seq x y z
N HIS A 1 -22.14 -3.51 -0.88
CA HIS A 1 -21.68 -4.90 -1.03
C HIS A 1 -20.17 -4.92 -0.78
N PRO A 2 -19.66 -5.47 0.34
CA PRO A 2 -18.22 -5.50 0.56
C PRO A 2 -17.58 -6.62 -0.25
N LEU A 3 -16.36 -6.34 -0.70
CA LEU A 3 -15.58 -7.14 -1.63
C LEU A 3 -15.15 -8.45 -0.98
N ARG A 4 -15.48 -9.58 -1.60
CA ARG A 4 -14.86 -10.87 -1.26
C ARG A 4 -13.44 -10.89 -1.81
N GLY A 5 -12.54 -10.18 -1.15
CA GLY A 5 -11.13 -10.58 -1.14
C GLY A 5 -11.03 -12.02 -0.64
N SER A 6 -10.08 -12.81 -1.15
CA SER A 6 -9.82 -14.15 -0.64
C SER A 6 -9.63 -14.10 0.89
N SER A 7 -10.39 -14.92 1.62
CA SER A 7 -10.22 -15.04 3.06
C SER A 7 -8.85 -15.63 3.35
N ILE A 8 -8.13 -15.02 4.28
CA ILE A 8 -6.86 -15.53 4.80
C ILE A 8 -7.19 -16.16 6.15
N ASP A 9 -6.88 -17.44 6.30
CA ASP A 9 -7.08 -18.12 7.57
C ASP A 9 -6.14 -17.53 8.62
N ILE A 10 -6.73 -16.91 9.63
CA ILE A 10 -6.02 -16.44 10.82
C ILE A 10 -6.58 -17.26 11.98
N TYR A 11 -5.71 -18.02 12.66
CA TYR A 11 -6.15 -18.82 13.80
C TYR A 11 -6.78 -17.91 14.86
N PRO A 12 -8.07 -18.11 15.16
CA PRO A 12 -8.75 -17.29 16.14
C PRO A 12 -8.09 -17.42 17.51
N ASN A 13 -7.90 -16.29 18.20
CA ASN A 13 -7.44 -16.25 19.58
C ASN A 13 -8.10 -15.07 20.31
N ALA A 14 -7.72 -14.83 21.57
CA ALA A 14 -8.30 -13.75 22.38
C ALA A 14 -8.21 -12.35 21.72
N ARG A 15 -7.27 -12.15 20.79
CA ARG A 15 -7.05 -10.89 20.09
C ARG A 15 -7.78 -10.80 18.73
N TRP A 16 -7.90 -11.92 18.02
CA TRP A 16 -8.47 -11.95 16.66
C TRP A 16 -9.58 -12.98 16.58
N GLN A 17 -10.81 -12.50 16.36
CA GLN A 17 -12.03 -13.31 16.37
C GLN A 17 -12.50 -13.69 14.94
N GLN A 18 -11.87 -13.14 13.91
CA GLN A 18 -12.27 -13.29 12.51
C GLN A 18 -11.07 -13.55 11.61
N ASN A 19 -11.33 -14.22 10.48
CA ASN A 19 -10.34 -14.42 9.42
C ASN A 19 -9.88 -13.09 8.81
N GLY A 20 -8.67 -13.10 8.25
CA GLY A 20 -8.17 -11.99 7.47
C GLY A 20 -8.92 -11.84 6.16
N ILE A 21 -9.02 -10.60 5.69
CA ILE A 21 -9.56 -10.26 4.37
C ILE A 21 -8.52 -9.49 3.57
N THR A 22 -8.61 -9.58 2.25
CA THR A 22 -7.80 -8.73 1.37
C THR A 22 -8.45 -7.35 1.25
N VAL A 23 -7.69 -6.31 1.58
CA VAL A 23 -8.15 -4.90 1.61
C VAL A 23 -7.43 -4.01 0.60
N ALA A 24 -6.33 -4.49 0.00
CA ALA A 24 -5.61 -3.84 -1.08
C ALA A 24 -5.02 -4.90 -2.02
N GLY A 25 -5.02 -4.63 -3.33
CA GLY A 25 -4.62 -5.60 -4.34
C GLY A 25 -5.70 -6.67 -4.57
N GLY A 26 -5.32 -7.95 -4.51
CA GLY A 26 -6.24 -9.08 -4.69
C GLY A 26 -6.52 -9.50 -6.14
N SER A 27 -6.03 -8.74 -7.13
CA SER A 27 -6.17 -9.08 -8.56
C SER A 27 -4.90 -9.70 -9.17
N GLY A 28 -4.13 -10.42 -8.34
CA GLY A 28 -2.85 -11.02 -8.73
C GLY A 28 -1.67 -10.04 -8.76
N ARG A 29 -0.47 -10.58 -9.03
CA ARG A 29 0.76 -9.81 -9.16
C ARG A 29 0.73 -8.99 -10.46
N GLY A 30 0.98 -7.69 -10.37
CA GLY A 30 1.07 -6.83 -11.55
C GLY A 30 1.19 -5.34 -11.18
N ASN A 31 1.10 -4.48 -12.18
CA ASN A 31 1.21 -3.02 -12.05
C ASN A 31 -0.12 -2.28 -12.30
N GLY A 32 -1.22 -3.00 -12.54
CA GLY A 32 -2.56 -2.41 -12.55
C GLY A 32 -2.90 -1.74 -11.21
N ILE A 33 -3.84 -0.81 -11.20
CA ILE A 33 -4.19 -0.05 -10.00
C ILE A 33 -4.96 -0.89 -8.95
N ASN A 34 -5.54 -2.01 -9.38
CA ASN A 34 -6.12 -3.06 -8.54
C ASN A 34 -5.14 -4.22 -8.24
N GLN A 35 -3.86 -4.06 -8.62
CA GLN A 35 -2.80 -5.06 -8.44
C GLN A 35 -1.65 -4.48 -7.61
N LEU A 36 -0.89 -5.36 -6.98
CA LEU A 36 0.36 -5.04 -6.30
C LEU A 36 1.42 -6.04 -6.76
N SER A 37 2.68 -5.62 -6.86
CA SER A 37 3.79 -6.50 -7.24
C SER A 37 4.70 -6.80 -6.06
N GLY A 38 4.89 -5.85 -5.13
CA GLY A 38 5.72 -6.04 -3.95
C GLY A 38 5.23 -5.22 -2.76
N ALA A 39 4.04 -5.56 -2.23
CA ALA A 39 3.49 -4.95 -1.03
C ALA A 39 4.42 -5.17 0.18
N HIS A 40 5.08 -4.11 0.63
CA HIS A 40 5.95 -4.13 1.82
C HIS A 40 5.26 -3.42 2.99
N GLY A 41 5.76 -2.26 3.39
CA GLY A 41 5.19 -1.45 4.45
C GLY A 41 3.85 -0.84 4.07
N LEU A 42 3.05 -0.56 5.09
CA LEU A 42 1.75 0.07 4.95
C LEU A 42 1.47 0.99 6.13
N TYR A 43 0.62 1.99 5.88
CA TYR A 43 0.05 2.85 6.90
C TYR A 43 -1.48 2.84 6.78
N VAL A 44 -2.17 2.84 7.92
CA VAL A 44 -3.64 2.94 7.98
C VAL A 44 -3.99 4.23 8.70
N ASP A 45 -4.74 5.11 8.05
CA ASP A 45 -5.19 6.36 8.66
C ASP A 45 -6.46 6.19 9.51
N ALA A 46 -6.99 7.31 10.03
CA ALA A 46 -8.19 7.27 10.88
C ALA A 46 -9.47 6.93 10.10
N ASP A 47 -9.49 7.21 8.79
CA ASP A 47 -10.58 6.90 7.88
C ASP A 47 -10.49 5.46 7.35
N GLN A 48 -9.49 4.69 7.82
CA GLN A 48 -9.12 3.36 7.33
C GLN A 48 -8.76 3.35 5.83
N THR A 49 -8.24 4.47 5.32
CA THR A 49 -7.48 4.48 4.08
C THR A 49 -6.13 3.81 4.34
N ILE A 50 -5.74 2.93 3.43
CA ILE A 50 -4.51 2.15 3.51
C ILE A 50 -3.55 2.64 2.45
N TYR A 51 -2.38 3.08 2.87
CA TYR A 51 -1.26 3.42 1.99
C TYR A 51 -0.32 2.25 1.94
N VAL A 52 0.03 1.77 0.75
CA VAL A 52 0.89 0.61 0.57
C VAL A 52 2.12 0.99 -0.24
N ALA A 53 3.30 0.64 0.27
CA ALA A 53 4.53 0.67 -0.50
C ALA A 53 4.58 -0.54 -1.44
N ASP A 54 4.30 -0.30 -2.72
CA ASP A 54 4.34 -1.31 -3.79
C ASP A 54 5.74 -1.33 -4.40
N ALA A 55 6.69 -1.89 -3.65
CA ALA A 55 8.12 -1.71 -3.86
C ALA A 55 8.60 -2.10 -5.26
N TRP A 56 8.10 -3.22 -5.78
CA TRP A 56 8.50 -3.74 -7.09
C TRP A 56 7.87 -2.98 -8.26
N ASN A 57 6.87 -2.14 -7.99
CA ASN A 57 6.31 -1.20 -8.96
C ASN A 57 6.77 0.25 -8.71
N HIS A 58 7.69 0.47 -7.76
CA HIS A 58 8.30 1.77 -7.51
C HIS A 58 7.29 2.89 -7.26
N ARG A 59 6.25 2.60 -6.46
CA ARG A 59 5.13 3.51 -6.19
C ARG A 59 4.56 3.33 -4.79
N ILE A 60 3.84 4.34 -4.34
CA ILE A 60 2.90 4.26 -3.21
C ILE A 60 1.48 4.32 -3.76
N VAL A 61 0.62 3.43 -3.28
CA VAL A 61 -0.79 3.37 -3.67
C VAL A 61 -1.66 3.49 -2.43
N GLU A 62 -2.62 4.42 -2.44
CA GLU A 62 -3.66 4.51 -1.42
C GLU A 62 -4.88 3.69 -1.80
N TRP A 63 -5.55 3.11 -0.81
CA TRP A 63 -6.76 2.33 -0.95
C TRP A 63 -7.76 2.80 0.11
N LYS A 64 -8.82 3.48 -0.32
CA LYS A 64 -9.93 3.84 0.56
C LYS A 64 -10.62 2.58 1.07
N ARG A 65 -11.27 2.69 2.24
CA ARG A 65 -12.07 1.59 2.79
C ARG A 65 -13.02 1.04 1.73
N ASP A 66 -13.05 -0.29 1.61
CA ASP A 66 -13.90 -1.04 0.68
C ASP A 66 -13.66 -0.77 -0.82
N ALA A 67 -12.57 -0.07 -1.20
CA ALA A 67 -12.23 0.16 -2.60
C ALA A 67 -11.77 -1.12 -3.30
N THR A 68 -12.13 -1.27 -4.58
CA THR A 68 -11.68 -2.38 -5.48
C THR A 68 -10.38 -2.09 -6.19
N SER A 69 -9.95 -0.83 -6.16
CA SER A 69 -8.76 -0.32 -6.84
C SER A 69 -8.15 0.79 -6.01
N GLY A 70 -6.84 0.91 -6.03
CA GLY A 70 -6.16 2.00 -5.37
C GLY A 70 -6.15 3.30 -6.17
N GLN A 71 -5.40 4.27 -5.67
CA GLN A 71 -4.96 5.46 -6.38
C GLN A 71 -3.47 5.64 -6.14
N MET A 72 -2.71 5.92 -7.20
CA MET A 72 -1.28 6.15 -7.08
C MET A 72 -1.06 7.57 -6.52
N VAL A 73 -0.33 7.66 -5.41
CA VAL A 73 -0.13 8.94 -4.70
C VAL A 73 1.33 9.39 -4.68
N ALA A 74 2.27 8.48 -4.96
CA ALA A 74 3.68 8.82 -5.17
C ALA A 74 4.38 7.79 -6.06
N GLY A 75 5.41 8.21 -6.79
CA GLY A 75 6.18 7.35 -7.68
C GLY A 75 5.41 6.94 -8.94
N GLY A 76 5.69 5.74 -9.45
CA GLY A 76 5.03 5.14 -10.63
C GLY A 76 5.42 5.71 -11.99
N ASN A 77 6.31 6.69 -12.04
CA ASN A 77 6.93 7.21 -13.28
C ASN A 77 8.27 6.50 -13.58
N GLY A 78 8.30 5.19 -13.36
CA GLY A 78 9.49 4.36 -13.45
C GLY A 78 10.40 4.44 -12.21
N GLN A 79 11.32 3.49 -12.13
CA GLN A 79 12.35 3.47 -11.11
C GLN A 79 13.35 4.61 -11.34
N GLY A 80 13.68 5.38 -10.30
CA GLY A 80 14.69 6.43 -10.38
C GLY A 80 14.65 7.39 -9.20
N SER A 81 15.48 8.43 -9.24
CA SER A 81 15.67 9.40 -8.16
C SER A 81 15.08 10.79 -8.45
N GLY A 82 14.35 10.96 -9.55
CA GLY A 82 13.66 12.20 -9.87
C GLY A 82 12.49 12.53 -8.93
N ASP A 83 11.91 13.72 -9.08
CA ASP A 83 10.90 14.30 -8.19
C ASP A 83 9.61 13.47 -8.07
N HIS A 84 9.31 12.64 -9.07
CA HIS A 84 8.13 11.76 -9.10
C HIS A 84 8.49 10.29 -9.33
N GLN A 85 9.73 9.93 -9.06
CA GLN A 85 10.23 8.56 -9.14
C GLN A 85 10.58 8.04 -7.76
N LEU A 86 10.41 6.74 -7.55
CA LEU A 86 10.89 6.04 -6.36
C LEU A 86 11.77 4.87 -6.80
N SER A 87 12.57 4.35 -5.89
CA SER A 87 13.43 3.21 -6.12
C SER A 87 13.33 2.24 -4.95
N TYR A 88 12.42 1.27 -5.10
CA TYR A 88 12.15 0.23 -4.10
C TYR A 88 11.70 0.82 -2.76
N PRO A 89 10.59 1.58 -2.73
CA PRO A 89 10.06 2.10 -1.47
C PRO A 89 9.67 0.93 -0.57
N ARG A 90 10.17 0.90 0.68
CA ARG A 90 9.89 -0.20 1.61
C ARG A 90 8.80 0.12 2.61
N ASP A 91 8.63 1.38 2.96
CA ASP A 91 7.68 1.79 3.98
C ASP A 91 7.16 3.19 3.70
N VAL A 92 5.99 3.49 4.26
CA VAL A 92 5.32 4.79 4.16
C VAL A 92 4.62 5.11 5.47
N ILE A 93 4.73 6.36 5.92
CA ILE A 93 3.90 6.90 7.00
C ILE A 93 3.30 8.24 6.57
N ILE A 94 2.20 8.62 7.22
CA ILE A 94 1.57 9.92 7.05
C ILE A 94 1.89 10.81 8.24
N ASP A 95 2.45 11.99 7.99
CA ASP A 95 2.49 13.10 8.92
C ASP A 95 1.20 13.91 8.75
N LYS A 96 0.24 13.68 9.66
CA LYS A 96 -1.07 14.33 9.61
C LYS A 96 -1.02 15.82 9.95
N GLU A 97 -0.04 16.26 10.74
CA GLU A 97 0.08 17.67 11.11
C GLU A 97 0.53 18.51 9.92
N ARG A 98 1.35 17.92 9.04
CA ARG A 98 1.91 18.57 7.85
C ARG A 98 1.26 18.16 6.54
N ASP A 99 0.22 17.33 6.58
CA ASP A 99 -0.44 16.77 5.41
C ASP A 99 0.55 16.19 4.38
N SER A 100 1.47 15.33 4.85
CA SER A 100 2.62 14.87 4.07
C SER A 100 2.85 13.36 4.17
N LEU A 101 3.30 12.76 3.07
CA LEU A 101 3.80 11.37 3.04
C LEU A 101 5.30 11.37 3.32
N ILE A 102 5.75 10.46 4.19
CA ILE A 102 7.16 10.18 4.44
C ILE A 102 7.44 8.76 3.94
N ILE A 103 8.38 8.60 3.01
CA ILE A 103 8.55 7.36 2.24
C ILE A 103 9.99 6.86 2.36
N CYS A 104 10.18 5.65 2.87
CA CYS A 104 11.50 5.04 2.89
C CYS A 104 11.91 4.56 1.47
N ASP A 105 12.55 5.43 0.70
CA ASP A 105 12.98 5.23 -0.69
C ASP A 105 14.39 4.57 -0.73
N CYS A 106 14.41 3.29 -0.38
CA CYS A 106 15.60 2.57 0.04
C CYS A 106 16.76 2.57 -0.96
N LEU A 107 16.51 2.35 -2.25
CA LEU A 107 17.61 2.29 -3.24
C LEU A 107 18.08 3.68 -3.69
N ASN A 108 17.25 4.71 -3.49
CA ASN A 108 17.69 6.10 -3.62
C ASN A 108 18.37 6.62 -2.36
N ARG A 109 18.39 5.85 -1.27
CA ARG A 109 19.02 6.21 0.02
C ARG A 109 18.45 7.52 0.59
N ARG A 110 17.12 7.71 0.46
CA ARG A 110 16.40 8.88 0.99
C ARG A 110 15.13 8.48 1.75
N VAL A 111 14.59 9.45 2.48
CA VAL A 111 13.30 9.40 3.17
C VAL A 111 12.46 10.60 2.73
#